data_AF-A0A355ET19-F1
#
_entry.id   AF-A0A355ET19-F1
#
_cell.length_a   1.000
_cell.length_b   1.000
_cell.length_c   1.000
_cell.angle_alpha   90.00
_cell.angle_beta   90.00
_cell.angle_gamma   90.00
#
_symmetry.space_group_name_H-M   'P 1'
#
loop_
_entity.id
_entity.type
_entity.pdbx_description
1 polymer ?
#
loop_
_entity_poly.entity_id
_entity_poly.type
_entity_poly.pdbx_seq_one_letter_code
_entity_poly.pdbx_strand_id
1 'polypeptide(L)'
;MKRAATVLAALLAACSPQTAGPAPVPPPGAATAAPEGWTAYTDPYGFTVSYPASLVLLPEPEPLPALRPPLLHRVRFLDRQLAAGDTAALEPPQFSVEVFAAPSGPLRPWLEDNGRLSNGSGVEILEVPGAHEALRIRDPQMLAPNEFFWVAAGPNAFLIVALGPEGEAMRKTFRLTRREEGTIR
;
A
#
# COMPACT_ATOMS: atom_id res chain seq x y z
N MET A 1 35.14 68.98 5.69
CA MET A 1 35.60 67.61 6.05
C MET A 1 34.38 66.72 6.24
N LYS A 2 34.27 65.67 5.40
CA LYS A 2 33.51 64.40 5.50
C LYS A 2 32.40 64.34 6.58
N ARG A 3 31.15 64.00 6.23
CA ARG A 3 30.71 62.60 6.06
C ARG A 3 29.45 62.48 5.19
N ALA A 4 29.47 61.41 4.39
CA ALA A 4 28.49 61.02 3.39
C ALA A 4 27.19 60.49 4.01
N ALA A 5 26.07 60.82 3.36
CA ALA A 5 24.79 60.15 3.55
C ALA A 5 24.78 58.86 2.73
N THR A 6 24.52 57.73 3.38
CA THR A 6 24.30 56.44 2.72
C THR A 6 22.87 56.03 2.99
N VAL A 7 22.06 56.08 1.93
CA VAL A 7 20.69 55.54 1.88
C VAL A 7 20.82 54.02 1.74
N LEU A 8 20.44 53.26 2.77
CA LEU A 8 20.38 51.81 2.69
C LEU A 8 19.01 51.42 2.12
N ALA A 9 19.02 50.86 0.91
CA ALA A 9 17.83 50.34 0.24
C ALA A 9 17.32 49.09 0.97
N ALA A 10 16.01 49.06 1.22
CA ALA A 10 15.29 47.92 1.75
C ALA A 10 15.26 46.77 0.72
N LEU A 11 15.94 45.66 1.01
CA LEU A 11 15.65 44.38 0.35
C LEU A 11 14.46 43.73 1.06
N LEU A 12 13.27 43.93 0.52
CA LEU A 12 12.10 43.08 0.77
C LEU A 12 12.32 41.76 0.00
N ALA A 13 13.01 40.81 0.62
CA ALA A 13 12.97 39.42 0.19
C ALA A 13 11.62 38.83 0.60
N ALA A 14 10.70 38.73 -0.37
CA ALA A 14 9.45 38.01 -0.22
C ALA A 14 9.76 36.52 0.00
N CYS A 15 9.84 36.11 1.26
CA CYS A 15 9.75 34.71 1.66
C CYS A 15 8.33 34.24 1.30
N SER A 16 8.18 33.61 0.14
CA SER A 16 6.98 32.82 -0.15
C SER A 16 7.07 31.56 0.73
N PRO A 17 6.09 31.29 1.61
CA PRO A 17 6.01 29.99 2.26
C PRO A 17 5.65 28.98 1.18
N GLN A 18 6.63 28.20 0.73
CA GLN A 18 6.38 26.98 -0.02
C GLN A 18 5.70 26.02 0.97
N THR A 19 4.37 26.02 0.97
CA THR A 19 3.57 24.98 1.61
C THR A 19 3.92 23.68 0.90
N ALA A 20 4.96 23.00 1.38
CA ALA A 20 5.26 21.63 1.00
C ALA A 20 4.08 20.79 1.47
N GLY A 21 3.13 20.54 0.55
CA GLY A 21 2.14 19.51 0.75
C GLY A 21 2.83 18.19 1.10
N PRO A 22 2.16 17.28 1.82
CA PRO A 22 2.73 15.99 2.15
C PRO A 22 3.28 15.33 0.88
N ALA A 23 4.52 14.86 0.95
CA ALA A 23 5.21 14.26 -0.19
C ALA A 23 4.35 13.15 -0.82
N PRO A 24 4.34 13.02 -2.16
CA PRO A 24 3.61 11.95 -2.82
C PRO A 24 4.11 10.60 -2.31
N VAL A 25 3.22 9.83 -1.68
CA VAL A 25 3.55 8.46 -1.27
C VAL A 25 3.69 7.62 -2.54
N PRO A 26 4.81 6.89 -2.71
CA PRO A 26 5.08 6.12 -3.91
C PRO A 26 4.05 4.98 -4.07
N PRO A 27 3.77 4.50 -5.30
CA PRO A 27 2.92 3.35 -5.52
C PRO A 27 3.50 2.07 -4.88
N PRO A 28 2.68 1.03 -4.64
CA PRO A 28 3.19 -0.29 -4.30
C PRO A 28 4.20 -0.72 -5.36
N GLY A 29 5.35 -1.21 -4.91
CA GLY A 29 6.35 -1.72 -5.84
C GLY A 29 7.13 -0.71 -6.67
N ALA A 30 7.20 0.56 -6.25
CA ALA A 30 7.97 1.65 -6.87
C ALA A 30 9.52 1.45 -6.87
N ALA A 31 10.00 0.23 -7.09
CA ALA A 31 11.38 -0.12 -7.34
C ALA A 31 12.38 0.17 -6.20
N THR A 32 12.00 -0.06 -4.94
CA THR A 32 13.00 -0.19 -3.87
C THR A 32 13.40 -1.66 -3.73
N ALA A 33 14.69 -1.97 -3.85
CA ALA A 33 15.21 -3.28 -3.45
C ALA A 33 14.86 -3.51 -1.97
N ALA A 34 14.57 -4.75 -1.60
CA ALA A 34 14.35 -5.08 -0.21
C ALA A 34 15.61 -4.73 0.61
N PRO A 35 15.47 -4.19 1.82
CA PRO A 35 16.62 -3.97 2.69
C PRO A 35 17.39 -5.27 2.96
N GLU A 36 18.68 -5.17 3.27
CA GLU A 36 19.51 -6.32 3.58
C GLU A 36 18.94 -7.12 4.76
N GLY A 37 18.99 -8.46 4.67
CA GLY A 37 18.49 -9.36 5.71
C GLY A 37 16.97 -9.57 5.73
N TRP A 38 16.21 -8.94 4.82
CA TRP A 38 14.77 -9.18 4.69
C TRP A 38 14.50 -10.50 3.96
N THR A 39 13.45 -11.20 4.38
CA THR A 39 13.01 -12.46 3.77
C THR A 39 11.96 -12.17 2.71
N ALA A 40 12.07 -12.80 1.54
CA ALA A 40 11.07 -12.71 0.48
C ALA A 40 10.00 -13.80 0.64
N TYR A 41 8.73 -13.38 0.67
CA TYR A 41 7.56 -14.25 0.55
C TYR A 41 7.03 -14.19 -0.89
N THR A 42 6.76 -15.36 -1.48
CA THR A 42 6.12 -15.48 -2.80
C THR A 42 4.78 -16.18 -2.62
N ASP A 43 3.72 -15.52 -3.06
CA ASP A 43 2.36 -16.01 -2.94
C ASP A 43 1.91 -16.75 -4.21
N PRO A 44 1.15 -17.85 -4.08
CA PRO A 44 0.61 -18.56 -5.24
C PRO A 44 -0.28 -17.67 -6.13
N TYR A 45 -0.91 -16.61 -5.61
CA TYR A 45 -1.77 -15.71 -6.38
C TYR A 45 -1.01 -14.69 -7.24
N GLY A 46 0.33 -14.73 -7.28
CA GLY A 46 1.10 -13.98 -8.26
C GLY A 46 1.70 -12.67 -7.74
N PHE A 47 2.10 -12.63 -6.46
CA PHE A 47 2.87 -11.52 -5.93
C PHE A 47 4.04 -12.00 -5.05
N THR A 48 5.01 -11.11 -4.85
CA THR A 48 6.04 -11.24 -3.83
C THR A 48 6.05 -10.02 -2.93
N VAL A 49 6.40 -10.21 -1.66
CA VAL A 49 6.69 -9.12 -0.72
C VAL A 49 7.87 -9.53 0.16
N SER A 50 8.73 -8.58 0.51
CA SER A 50 9.80 -8.81 1.47
C SER A 50 9.42 -8.28 2.85
N TYR A 51 9.85 -8.96 3.90
CA TYR A 51 9.54 -8.61 5.29
C TYR A 51 10.76 -8.79 6.20
N PRO A 52 10.89 -7.97 7.26
CA PRO A 52 11.98 -8.07 8.22
C PRO A 52 11.80 -9.27 9.15
N ALA A 53 12.87 -9.70 9.81
CA ALA A 53 12.82 -10.76 10.81
C ALA A 53 11.98 -10.41 12.06
N SER A 54 11.69 -9.13 12.32
CA SER A 54 10.78 -8.68 13.38
C SER A 54 9.34 -9.11 13.13
N LEU A 55 8.95 -9.34 11.87
CA LEU A 55 7.61 -9.76 11.50
C LEU A 55 7.56 -11.25 11.18
N VAL A 56 6.39 -11.85 11.38
CA VAL A 56 6.09 -13.24 11.02
C VAL A 56 4.83 -13.29 10.17
N LEU A 57 4.83 -14.16 9.17
CA LEU A 57 3.64 -14.51 8.41
C LEU A 57 2.71 -15.32 9.32
N LEU A 58 1.49 -14.84 9.51
CA LEU A 58 0.48 -15.55 10.26
C LEU A 58 -0.30 -16.52 9.36
N PRO A 59 -0.65 -17.71 9.86
CA PRO A 59 -1.64 -18.53 9.20
C PRO A 59 -2.98 -17.78 9.15
N GLU A 60 -3.67 -17.93 8.03
CA GLU A 60 -4.98 -17.33 7.87
C GLU A 60 -6.03 -18.19 8.60
N PRO A 61 -6.81 -17.64 9.54
CA PRO A 61 -7.86 -18.37 10.22
C PRO A 61 -8.97 -18.70 9.23
N GLU A 62 -9.27 -19.98 9.12
CA GLU A 62 -10.43 -20.47 8.38
C GLU A 62 -11.65 -20.60 9.32
N PRO A 63 -12.87 -20.30 8.84
CA PRO A 63 -13.20 -19.84 7.49
C PRO A 63 -12.87 -18.36 7.26
N LEU A 64 -12.51 -18.00 6.02
CA LEU A 64 -12.38 -16.59 5.62
C LEU A 64 -13.66 -15.77 5.87
N PRO A 65 -13.53 -14.48 6.23
CA PRO A 65 -14.69 -13.61 6.43
C PRO A 65 -15.57 -13.51 5.17
N ALA A 66 -16.89 -13.53 5.37
CA ALA A 66 -17.87 -13.36 4.30
C ALA A 66 -17.91 -11.90 3.82
N LEU A 67 -16.95 -11.54 2.96
CA LEU A 67 -16.82 -10.21 2.38
C LEU A 67 -17.48 -10.14 0.99
N ARG A 68 -17.83 -8.91 0.57
CA ARG A 68 -18.12 -8.59 -0.82
C ARG A 68 -17.03 -7.65 -1.35
N PRO A 69 -16.37 -7.98 -2.48
CA PRO A 69 -16.41 -9.27 -3.19
C PRO A 69 -15.86 -10.42 -2.31
N PRO A 70 -16.13 -11.70 -2.64
CA PRO A 70 -15.61 -12.83 -1.89
C PRO A 70 -14.08 -12.82 -1.82
N LEU A 71 -13.56 -12.91 -0.59
CA LEU A 71 -12.14 -13.03 -0.33
C LEU A 71 -11.66 -14.43 -0.74
N LEU A 72 -10.66 -14.50 -1.62
CA LEU A 72 -10.07 -15.76 -2.08
C LEU A 72 -8.93 -16.20 -1.17
N HIS A 73 -8.14 -15.25 -0.69
CA HIS A 73 -6.96 -15.50 0.12
C HIS A 73 -6.56 -14.25 0.89
N ARG A 74 -5.88 -14.42 2.01
CA ARG A 74 -5.29 -13.31 2.76
C ARG A 74 -3.98 -13.75 3.39
N VAL A 75 -2.99 -12.86 3.29
CA VAL A 75 -1.73 -12.98 4.03
C VAL A 75 -1.61 -11.82 5.01
N ARG A 76 -1.13 -12.11 6.21
CA ARG A 76 -0.99 -11.15 7.30
C ARG A 76 0.38 -11.28 7.92
N PHE A 77 1.06 -10.15 8.12
CA PHE A 77 2.34 -10.07 8.79
C PHE A 77 2.15 -9.34 10.10
N LEU A 78 2.50 -10.01 11.19
CA LEU A 78 2.39 -9.49 12.55
C LEU A 78 3.76 -9.44 13.22
N ASP A 79 3.95 -8.50 14.13
CA ASP A 79 5.10 -8.46 15.02
C ASP A 79 5.27 -9.79 15.75
N ARG A 80 6.51 -10.30 15.77
CA ARG A 80 6.82 -11.62 16.32
C ARG A 80 6.45 -11.76 17.79
N GLN A 81 6.56 -10.68 18.58
CA GLN A 81 6.21 -10.72 20.00
C GLN A 81 4.69 -10.79 20.17
N LEU A 82 3.94 -10.01 19.38
CA LEU A 82 2.47 -10.05 19.38
C LEU A 82 1.94 -11.38 18.83
N ALA A 83 2.58 -11.94 17.82
CA ALA A 83 2.22 -13.22 17.21
C ALA A 83 2.40 -14.43 18.15
N ALA A 84 3.19 -14.29 19.21
CA ALA A 84 3.40 -15.35 20.20
C ALA A 84 2.29 -15.43 21.27
N GLY A 85 1.38 -14.45 21.32
CA GLY A 85 0.30 -14.40 22.31
C GLY A 85 -0.98 -15.11 21.85
N ASP A 86 -1.82 -15.49 22.82
CA ASP A 86 -3.12 -16.14 22.56
C ASP A 86 -4.11 -15.23 21.81
N THR A 87 -3.85 -13.91 21.82
CA THR A 87 -4.66 -12.89 21.11
C THR A 87 -4.13 -12.55 19.73
N ALA A 88 -3.10 -13.23 19.22
CA ALA A 88 -2.47 -12.92 17.94
C ALA A 88 -3.45 -12.82 16.76
N ALA A 89 -4.55 -13.58 16.79
CA ALA A 89 -5.59 -13.53 15.75
C ALA A 89 -6.42 -12.22 15.77
N LEU A 90 -6.49 -11.55 16.91
CA LEU A 90 -7.24 -10.30 17.13
C LEU A 90 -6.37 -9.06 16.90
N GLU A 91 -5.05 -9.21 16.88
CA GLU A 91 -4.13 -8.10 16.67
C GLU A 91 -4.17 -7.62 15.21
N PRO A 92 -4.20 -6.30 14.97
CA PRO A 92 -4.12 -5.75 13.62
C PRO A 92 -2.73 -6.04 13.03
N PRO A 93 -2.64 -6.60 11.80
CA PRO A 93 -1.35 -6.86 11.19
C PRO A 93 -0.65 -5.56 10.78
N GLN A 94 0.69 -5.54 10.84
CA GLN A 94 1.49 -4.44 10.31
C GLN A 94 1.42 -4.38 8.78
N PHE A 95 1.19 -5.51 8.13
CA PHE A 95 1.00 -5.56 6.68
C PHE A 95 0.05 -6.70 6.31
N SER A 96 -0.82 -6.46 5.34
CA SER A 96 -1.64 -7.52 4.76
C SER A 96 -1.86 -7.34 3.27
N VAL A 97 -2.03 -8.47 2.59
CA VAL A 97 -2.53 -8.51 1.22
C VAL A 97 -3.75 -9.40 1.21
N GLU A 98 -4.88 -8.82 0.81
CA GLU A 98 -6.13 -9.54 0.56
C GLU A 98 -6.28 -9.78 -0.94
N VAL A 99 -6.66 -10.98 -1.33
CA VAL A 99 -6.79 -11.40 -2.73
C VAL A 99 -8.25 -11.66 -3.06
N PHE A 100 -8.69 -11.09 -4.17
CA PHE A 100 -10.04 -11.22 -4.72
C PHE A 100 -9.96 -11.63 -6.19
N ALA A 101 -11.07 -12.10 -6.75
CA ALA A 101 -11.20 -12.19 -8.19
C ALA A 101 -11.18 -10.79 -8.80
N ALA A 102 -10.39 -10.58 -9.87
CA ALA A 102 -10.38 -9.32 -10.58
C ALA A 102 -11.74 -9.02 -11.22
N PRO A 103 -12.19 -7.76 -11.25
CA PRO A 103 -13.32 -7.37 -12.08
C PRO A 103 -13.00 -7.56 -13.56
N SER A 104 -14.03 -7.84 -14.35
CA SER A 104 -13.98 -7.77 -15.82
C SER A 104 -14.07 -6.34 -16.35
N GLY A 105 -14.38 -5.36 -15.49
CA GLY A 105 -14.42 -3.93 -15.79
C GLY A 105 -13.45 -3.12 -14.93
N PRO A 106 -13.58 -1.78 -14.93
CA PRO A 106 -12.68 -0.90 -14.18
C PRO A 106 -12.77 -1.14 -12.67
N LEU A 107 -11.64 -0.99 -11.98
CA LEU A 107 -11.48 -1.29 -10.56
C LEU A 107 -12.33 -0.36 -9.69
N ARG A 108 -12.38 0.94 -10.01
CA ARG A 108 -13.12 1.92 -9.20
C ARG A 108 -14.63 1.62 -9.11
N PRO A 109 -15.40 1.50 -10.21
CA PRO A 109 -16.81 1.14 -10.16
C PRO A 109 -17.05 -0.20 -9.44
N TRP A 110 -16.17 -1.19 -9.65
CA TRP A 110 -16.28 -2.46 -8.95
C TRP A 110 -16.11 -2.32 -7.43
N LEU A 111 -15.21 -1.45 -6.96
CA LEU A 111 -15.06 -1.15 -5.53
C LEU A 111 -16.29 -0.43 -4.97
N GLU A 112 -16.86 0.51 -5.73
CA GLU A 112 -18.11 1.21 -5.36
C GLU A 112 -19.27 0.20 -5.21
N ASP A 113 -19.48 -0.67 -6.20
CA ASP A 113 -20.54 -1.69 -6.21
C ASP A 113 -20.43 -2.71 -5.07
N ASN A 114 -19.21 -2.94 -4.59
CA ASN A 114 -18.94 -3.87 -3.48
C ASN A 114 -18.83 -3.17 -2.12
N GLY A 115 -19.12 -1.86 -2.02
CA GLY A 115 -19.05 -1.10 -0.77
C GLY A 115 -17.63 -0.99 -0.22
N ARG A 116 -16.61 -1.05 -1.09
CA ARG A 116 -15.18 -0.91 -0.77
C ARG A 116 -14.65 0.50 -1.00
N LEU A 117 -15.48 1.39 -1.53
CA LEU A 117 -15.18 2.81 -1.66
C LEU A 117 -16.25 3.63 -0.94
N SER A 118 -15.88 4.25 0.18
CA SER A 118 -16.78 5.13 0.95
C SER A 118 -17.02 6.44 0.19
N ASN A 119 -18.21 7.02 0.36
CA ASN A 119 -18.51 8.35 -0.17
C ASN A 119 -17.53 9.40 0.37
N GLY A 120 -16.90 10.15 -0.52
CA GLY A 120 -15.90 11.17 -0.15
C GLY A 120 -14.46 10.66 -0.04
N SER A 121 -14.22 9.38 -0.36
CA SER A 121 -12.86 8.86 -0.49
C SER A 121 -12.10 9.56 -1.63
N GLY A 122 -10.83 9.90 -1.38
CA GLY A 122 -9.91 10.31 -2.43
C GLY A 122 -9.41 9.10 -3.20
N VAL A 123 -9.46 9.15 -4.54
CA VAL A 123 -8.96 8.08 -5.42
C VAL A 123 -7.88 8.65 -6.32
N GLU A 124 -6.71 8.02 -6.32
CA GLU A 124 -5.56 8.36 -7.16
C GLU A 124 -5.18 7.12 -8.00
N ILE A 125 -5.02 7.29 -9.31
CA ILE A 125 -4.57 6.21 -10.20
C ILE A 125 -3.04 6.10 -10.06
N LEU A 126 -2.56 4.87 -9.96
CA LEU A 126 -1.16 4.54 -9.80
C LEU A 126 -0.64 3.69 -10.97
N GLU A 127 0.63 3.87 -11.28
CA GLU A 127 1.38 3.00 -12.17
C GLU A 127 2.09 1.92 -11.34
N VAL A 128 1.68 0.66 -11.51
CA VAL A 128 2.30 -0.51 -10.86
C VAL A 128 2.73 -1.50 -11.94
N PRO A 129 4.03 -1.83 -12.08
CA PRO A 129 4.50 -2.75 -13.10
C PRO A 129 3.81 -4.12 -13.05
N GLY A 130 3.21 -4.53 -14.17
CA GLY A 130 2.47 -5.79 -14.30
C GLY A 130 0.99 -5.71 -13.91
N ALA A 131 0.53 -4.58 -13.37
CA ALA A 131 -0.90 -4.33 -13.14
C ALA A 131 -1.57 -3.78 -14.40
N HIS A 132 -2.85 -4.08 -14.58
CA HIS A 132 -3.67 -3.39 -15.59
C HIS A 132 -4.31 -2.13 -15.03
N GLU A 133 -4.59 -2.11 -13.72
CA GLU A 133 -5.09 -0.94 -13.01
C GLU A 133 -4.59 -0.97 -11.58
N ALA A 134 -4.21 0.18 -11.03
CA ALA A 134 -3.94 0.32 -9.61
C ALA A 134 -4.49 1.64 -9.10
N LEU A 135 -5.11 1.59 -7.92
CA LEU A 135 -5.73 2.71 -7.25
C LEU A 135 -5.17 2.84 -5.85
N ARG A 136 -4.88 4.07 -5.47
CA ARG A 136 -4.72 4.46 -4.07
C ARG A 136 -6.01 5.10 -3.61
N ILE A 137 -6.51 4.62 -2.48
CA ILE A 137 -7.72 5.13 -1.83
C ILE A 137 -7.31 5.76 -0.52
N ARG A 138 -7.74 6.99 -0.28
CA ARG A 138 -7.67 7.65 1.02
C ARG A 138 -9.08 7.87 1.54
N ASP A 139 -9.42 7.24 2.65
CA ASP A 139 -10.72 7.40 3.29
C ASP A 139 -10.61 8.33 4.51
N PRO A 140 -11.04 9.60 4.40
CA PRO A 140 -10.95 10.54 5.52
C PRO A 140 -11.86 10.19 6.71
N GLN A 141 -12.79 9.24 6.55
CA GLN A 141 -13.68 8.80 7.62
C GLN A 141 -13.02 7.75 8.54
N MET A 142 -11.87 7.18 8.14
CA MET A 142 -11.12 6.20 8.92
C MET A 142 -9.98 6.86 9.71
N LEU A 143 -9.76 6.42 10.95
CA LEU A 143 -8.68 6.93 11.80
C LEU A 143 -7.30 6.46 11.29
N ALA A 144 -7.06 5.14 11.25
CA ALA A 144 -5.92 4.47 10.63
C ALA A 144 -6.15 2.93 10.62
N PRO A 145 -5.67 2.18 9.63
CA PRO A 145 -5.19 2.67 8.33
C PRO A 145 -6.34 3.36 7.58
N ASN A 146 -6.04 4.49 6.96
CA ASN A 146 -7.00 5.26 6.17
C ASN A 146 -6.56 5.39 4.71
N GLU A 147 -5.51 4.67 4.36
CA GLU A 147 -4.92 4.60 3.03
C GLU A 147 -4.78 3.15 2.61
N PHE A 148 -5.25 2.86 1.41
CA PHE A 148 -5.34 1.51 0.87
C PHE A 148 -4.89 1.50 -0.58
N PHE A 149 -4.27 0.41 -1.00
CA PHE A 149 -3.84 0.25 -2.38
C PHE A 149 -4.52 -0.95 -3.00
N TRP A 150 -5.31 -0.70 -4.03
CA TRP A 150 -5.91 -1.74 -4.85
C TRP A 150 -5.09 -1.92 -6.12
N VAL A 151 -4.72 -3.15 -6.44
CA VAL A 151 -3.95 -3.49 -7.63
C VAL A 151 -4.68 -4.62 -8.33
N ALA A 152 -5.00 -4.45 -9.60
CA ALA A 152 -5.63 -5.50 -10.39
C ALA A 152 -4.64 -6.00 -11.45
N ALA A 153 -4.40 -7.31 -11.47
CA ALA A 153 -3.44 -7.96 -12.34
C ALA A 153 -3.83 -9.41 -12.67
N GLY A 154 -3.86 -9.75 -13.96
CA GLY A 154 -4.34 -11.04 -14.42
C GLY A 154 -5.75 -11.34 -13.87
N PRO A 155 -6.00 -12.52 -13.29
CA PRO A 155 -7.30 -12.89 -12.76
C PRO A 155 -7.58 -12.37 -11.33
N ASN A 156 -6.64 -11.62 -10.73
CA ASN A 156 -6.68 -11.26 -9.31
C ASN A 156 -6.73 -9.75 -9.07
N ALA A 157 -7.43 -9.35 -8.02
CA ALA A 157 -7.34 -8.03 -7.40
C ALA A 157 -6.70 -8.16 -6.02
N PHE A 158 -5.79 -7.27 -5.68
CA PHE A 158 -5.05 -7.24 -4.44
C PHE A 158 -5.41 -5.97 -3.67
N LEU A 159 -5.86 -6.10 -2.43
CA LEU A 159 -5.91 -5.00 -1.48
C LEU A 159 -4.68 -5.10 -0.59
N ILE A 160 -3.83 -4.07 -0.63
CA ILE A 160 -2.64 -3.95 0.17
C ILE A 160 -2.91 -2.93 1.28
N VAL A 161 -2.79 -3.39 2.52
CA VAL A 161 -2.95 -2.57 3.72
C VAL A 161 -1.63 -2.58 4.48
N ALA A 162 -1.11 -1.38 4.72
CA ALA A 162 0.11 -1.17 5.49
C ALA A 162 -0.21 -0.37 6.75
N LEU A 163 0.34 -0.80 7.88
CA LEU A 163 0.19 -0.14 9.17
C LEU A 163 1.58 0.11 9.77
N GLY A 164 1.85 1.38 10.07
CA GLY A 164 3.11 1.81 10.65
C GLY A 164 4.32 1.74 9.71
N PRO A 165 5.52 2.08 10.21
CA PRO A 165 6.72 2.23 9.38
C PRO A 165 7.17 0.94 8.68
N GLU A 166 7.10 -0.20 9.37
CA GLU A 166 7.51 -1.49 8.79
C GLU A 166 6.54 -1.94 7.69
N GLY A 167 5.22 -1.81 7.91
CA GLY A 167 4.22 -2.08 6.89
C GLY A 167 4.41 -1.21 5.63
N GLU A 168 4.70 0.08 5.82
CA GLU A 168 4.99 0.98 4.70
C GLU A 168 6.29 0.62 3.96
N ALA A 169 7.30 0.13 4.68
CA ALA A 169 8.52 -0.37 4.07
C ALA A 169 8.25 -1.66 3.28
N MET A 170 7.46 -2.60 3.82
CA MET A 170 7.03 -3.81 3.13
C MET A 170 6.24 -3.50 1.85
N ARG A 171 5.31 -2.55 1.89
CA ARG A 171 4.52 -2.12 0.72
C ARG A 171 5.39 -1.71 -0.48
N LYS A 172 6.53 -1.07 -0.23
CA LYS A 172 7.49 -0.68 -1.29
C LYS A 172 8.20 -1.88 -1.92
N THR A 173 8.24 -3.02 -1.23
CA THR A 173 8.82 -4.28 -1.73
C THR A 173 7.82 -5.16 -2.48
N PHE A 174 6.51 -4.84 -2.42
CA PHE A 174 5.50 -5.57 -3.17
C PHE A 174 5.83 -5.59 -4.67
N ARG A 175 5.74 -6.76 -5.30
CA ARG A 175 5.88 -6.91 -6.76
C ARG A 175 4.88 -7.95 -7.24
N LEU A 176 4.34 -7.73 -8.43
CA LEU A 176 3.61 -8.76 -9.14
C LEU A 176 4.60 -9.73 -9.76
N THR A 177 4.37 -11.03 -9.59
CA THR A 177 5.12 -12.05 -10.31
C THR A 177 4.40 -12.34 -11.61
N ARG A 178 5.09 -12.19 -12.73
CA ARG A 178 4.57 -12.64 -14.03
C ARG A 178 4.38 -14.15 -13.93
N ARG A 179 3.14 -14.64 -13.94
CA ARG A 179 2.92 -16.03 -14.37
C ARG A 179 3.25 -16.06 -15.84
N GLU A 180 4.36 -16.71 -16.21
CA GLU A 180 4.55 -17.14 -17.58
C GLU A 180 3.39 -18.09 -17.89
N GLU A 181 2.44 -17.64 -18.69
CA GLU A 181 1.45 -18.54 -19.27
C GLU A 181 2.24 -19.55 -20.10
N GLY A 182 2.37 -20.76 -19.55
CA GLY A 182 2.99 -21.88 -20.22
C GLY A 182 2.36 -22.05 -21.59
N THR A 183 3.17 -21.85 -22.63
CA THR A 183 2.85 -22.25 -23.99
C THR A 183 2.43 -23.72 -23.96
N ILE A 184 1.15 -23.99 -24.20
CA ILE A 184 0.69 -25.33 -24.56
C ILE A 184 1.36 -25.63 -25.90
N ARG A 185 2.35 -26.52 -25.89
CA ARG A 185 2.88 -27.16 -27.10
C ARG A 185 2.14 -28.46 -27.35
#